data_AF-A0A326QN09-F1
#
_entry.id   AF-A0A326QN09-F1
#
_cell.length_a   1.000
_cell.length_b   1.000
_cell.length_c   1.000
_cell.angle_alpha   90.00
_cell.angle_beta   90.00
_cell.angle_gamma   90.00
#
_symmetry.space_group_name_H-M   'P 1'
#
loop_
_entity.id
_entity.type
_entity.pdbx_description
1 polymer ?
#
loop_
_entity_poly.entity_id
_entity_poly.type
_entity_poly.pdbx_seq_one_letter_code
_entity_poly.pdbx_strand_id
1 'polypeptide(L)' 'MSPALKGVAYVSVWVLLWGTASSLADFVLLERGAYDAGTVAQAITFTSYGIAAVVLAVRLSGRFLTPQD' A
#
# COMPACT_ATOMS: atom_id res chain seq x y z
N MET A 1 7.16 -3.59 -23.43
CA MET A 1 6.36 -2.65 -22.60
C MET A 1 7.18 -1.36 -22.46
N SER A 2 6.58 -0.17 -22.60
CA SER A 2 7.36 1.07 -22.42
C SER A 2 7.83 1.20 -20.95
N PRO A 3 9.01 1.81 -20.69
CA PRO A 3 9.49 2.03 -19.32
C PRO A 3 8.48 2.77 -18.44
N ALA A 4 7.78 3.75 -19.01
CA ALA A 4 6.71 4.47 -18.33
C ALA A 4 5.56 3.54 -17.91
N LEU A 5 5.07 2.69 -18.82
CA LEU A 5 3.99 1.73 -18.51
C LEU A 5 4.43 0.71 -17.44
N LYS A 6 5.70 0.31 -17.42
CA LYS A 6 6.29 -0.53 -16.38
C LYS A 6 6.30 0.15 -15.01
N GLY A 7 6.67 1.43 -14.97
CA GLY A 7 6.59 2.25 -13.77
C GLY A 7 5.17 2.38 -13.23
N VAL A 8 4.20 2.70 -14.11
CA VAL A 8 2.79 2.81 -13.71
C VAL A 8 2.27 1.50 -13.16
N ALA A 9 2.46 0.38 -13.89
CA ALA A 9 2.00 -0.93 -13.44
C ALA A 9 2.61 -1.32 -12.08
N TYR A 10 3.90 -1.04 -11.88
CA TYR A 10 4.58 -1.31 -10.62
C TYR A 10 3.95 -0.54 -9.45
N VAL A 11 3.75 0.76 -9.59
CA VAL A 11 3.14 1.59 -8.54
C VAL A 11 1.69 1.16 -8.30
N SER A 12 0.92 0.87 -9.35
CA SER A 12 -0.47 0.40 -9.23
C SER A 12 -0.58 -0.87 -8.39
N VAL A 13 0.34 -1.84 -8.56
CA VAL A 13 0.35 -3.05 -7.72
C VAL A 13 0.54 -2.70 -6.24
N TRP A 14 1.46 -1.79 -5.91
CA TRP A 14 1.67 -1.37 -4.53
C TRP A 14 0.48 -0.62 -3.94
N VAL A 15 -0.21 0.20 -4.73
CA VAL A 15 -1.45 0.87 -4.31
C VAL A 15 -2.55 -0.14 -4.00
N LEU A 16 -2.71 -1.16 -4.83
CA LEU A 16 -3.67 -2.25 -4.59
C LEU A 16 -3.32 -3.03 -3.31
N LEU A 17 -2.06 -3.42 -3.15
CA LEU A 17 -1.59 -4.13 -1.96
C LEU A 17 -1.81 -3.32 -0.68
N TRP A 18 -1.48 -2.03 -0.71
CA TRP A 18 -1.74 -1.11 0.41
C TRP A 18 -3.23 -1.07 0.74
N GLY A 19 -4.07 -0.74 -0.25
CA GLY A 19 -5.52 -0.58 -0.04
C GLY A 19 -6.20 -1.86 0.45
N THR A 20 -5.82 -3.03 -0.08
CA THR A 20 -6.36 -4.31 0.39
C THR A 20 -5.92 -4.63 1.81
N ALA A 21 -4.62 -4.50 2.12
CA ALA A 21 -4.10 -4.83 3.44
C ALA A 21 -4.66 -3.88 4.52
N SER A 22 -4.73 -2.58 4.23
CA SER A 22 -5.28 -1.60 5.16
C SER A 22 -6.78 -1.78 5.36
N SER A 23 -7.54 -2.10 4.30
CA SER A 23 -8.99 -2.35 4.42
C SER A 23 -9.29 -3.62 5.23
N LEU A 24 -8.49 -4.68 5.09
CA LEU A 24 -8.63 -5.89 5.89
C LEU A 24 -8.34 -5.62 7.37
N ALA A 25 -7.26 -4.89 7.66
CA ALA A 25 -6.92 -4.51 9.02
C ALA A 25 -8.00 -3.61 9.64
N ASP A 26 -8.47 -2.61 8.88
CA ASP A 26 -9.52 -1.69 9.29
C ASP A 26 -10.84 -2.42 9.59
N PHE A 27 -11.25 -3.35 8.72
CA PHE A 27 -12.44 -4.17 8.95
C PHE A 27 -12.38 -4.90 10.29
N VAL A 28 -11.25 -5.57 10.59
CA VAL A 28 -11.08 -6.31 11.85
C VAL A 28 -11.06 -5.36 13.06
N LEU A 29 -10.45 -4.18 12.94
CA LEU A 29 -10.37 -3.21 14.04
C LEU A 29 -11.73 -2.57 14.34
N LEU A 30 -12.51 -2.26 13.31
CA LEU A 30 -13.89 -1.80 13.45
C LEU A 30 -14.78 -2.88 14.07
N GLU A 31 -14.72 -4.12 13.57
CA GLU A 31 -15.53 -5.24 14.07
C GLU A 31 -15.24 -5.55 15.54
N ARG A 32 -13.98 -5.36 15.98
CA ARG A 32 -13.56 -5.54 17.37
C ARG A 32 -13.83 -4.33 18.27
N GLY A 33 -14.37 -3.24 17.73
CA GLY A 33 -14.60 -2.00 18.47
C GLY A 33 -13.32 -1.33 18.97
N ALA A 34 -12.18 -1.55 18.29
CA ALA A 34 -10.92 -0.91 18.65
C ALA A 34 -10.95 0.62 18.38
N TYR A 35 -11.75 1.03 17.40
CA TYR A 35 -12.14 2.42 17.14
C TYR A 35 -13.43 2.44 16.29
N ASP A 36 -14.03 3.62 16.14
CA ASP A 36 -15.19 3.85 15.27
C ASP A 36 -14.79 4.35 13.87
N ALA A 37 -15.72 4.23 12.92
CA ALA A 37 -15.54 4.77 11.57
C ALA A 37 -15.45 6.30 11.59
N GLY A 38 -14.59 6.85 10.73
CA GLY A 38 -14.34 8.29 10.61
C GLY A 38 -13.41 8.86 11.68
N THR A 39 -12.77 8.01 12.50
CA THR A 39 -11.87 8.47 13.57
C THR A 39 -10.44 8.65 13.10
N VAL A 40 -9.67 9.42 13.89
CA VAL A 40 -8.22 9.59 13.67
C VAL A 40 -7.48 8.24 13.75
N ALA A 41 -7.95 7.29 14.57
CA ALA A 41 -7.36 5.96 14.67
C ALA A 41 -7.47 5.16 13.36
N GLN A 42 -8.60 5.27 12.67
CA GLN A 42 -8.77 4.70 11.32
C GLN A 42 -7.80 5.33 10.32
N ALA A 43 -7.65 6.66 10.35
CA ALA A 43 -6.69 7.37 9.49
C ALA A 43 -5.23 6.96 9.77
N ILE A 44 -4.87 6.79 11.05
CA ILE A 44 -3.55 6.29 11.46
C ILE A 44 -3.33 4.89 10.91
N THR A 45 -4.32 4.00 10.99
CA THR A 45 -4.22 2.63 10.44
C THR A 45 -3.89 2.66 8.95
N PHE A 46 -4.69 3.35 8.14
CA PHE A 46 -4.43 3.44 6.69
C PHE A 46 -3.07 4.08 6.37
N THR A 47 -2.70 5.15 7.09
CA THR A 47 -1.43 5.85 6.89
C THR A 47 -0.24 4.96 7.23
N SER A 48 -0.33 4.19 8.31
CA SER A 48 0.73 3.27 8.75
C SER A 48 1.01 2.19 7.71
N TYR A 49 -0.05 1.56 7.19
CA TYR A 49 0.08 0.59 6.10
C TYR A 49 0.60 1.24 4.80
N GLY A 50 0.22 2.48 4.52
CA GLY A 50 0.71 3.23 3.36
C GLY A 50 2.21 3.50 3.42
N ILE A 51 2.71 3.93 4.58
CA ILE A 51 4.15 4.14 4.79
C ILE A 51 4.91 2.82 4.62
N ALA A 52 4.41 1.72 5.20
CA ALA A 52 5.03 0.40 5.05
C ALA A 52 5.08 -0.04 3.57
N ALA A 53 3.98 0.15 2.83
CA ALA A 53 3.91 -0.15 1.40
C ALA A 53 4.92 0.70 0.59
N VAL A 54 5.02 2.00 0.86
CA VAL A 54 5.99 2.88 0.20
C VAL A 54 7.43 2.44 0.47
N VAL A 55 7.78 2.12 1.72
CA VAL A 55 9.13 1.66 2.08
C VAL A 55 9.48 0.39 1.31
N LEU A 56 8.57 -0.58 1.25
CA LEU A 56 8.79 -1.82 0.51
C LEU A 56 8.87 -1.58 -1.00
N ALA A 57 8.00 -0.71 -1.55
CA ALA A 57 8.00 -0.34 -2.96
C ALA A 57 9.31 0.32 -3.39
N VAL A 58 9.85 1.23 -2.58
CA VAL A 58 11.14 1.88 -2.85
C VAL A 58 12.26 0.85 -2.77
N ARG A 59 12.29 0.02 -1.71
CA ARG A 59 13.34 -1.00 -1.52
C ARG A 59 13.38 -2.03 -2.64
N LEU A 60 12.23 -2.42 -3.19
CA LEU A 60 12.11 -3.43 -4.23
C LEU A 60 12.16 -2.85 -5.65
N SER A 61 12.11 -1.52 -5.81
CA SER A 61 12.04 -0.84 -7.11
C SER A 61 13.15 -1.27 -8.06
N GLY A 62 14.40 -1.33 -7.59
CA GLY A 62 15.55 -1.75 -8.41
C GLY A 62 15.45 -3.19 -8.94
N ARG A 63 14.76 -4.08 -8.24
CA ARG A 63 14.54 -5.47 -8.72
C ARG A 63 13.59 -5.53 -9.90
N PHE A 64 12.59 -4.65 -9.92
CA PHE A 64 11.49 -4.73 -10.89
C PHE A 64 11.60 -3.70 -11.99
N LEU A 65 12.14 -2.51 -11.74
CA LEU A 65 12.16 -1.40 -12.69
C LEU A 65 13.44 -1.33 -13.53
N THR A 66 14.56 -1.88 -13.07
CA THR A 66 15.82 -1.86 -13.83
C THR A 66 15.64 -2.55 -15.20
N PRO A 67 16.10 -1.92 -16.30
CA PRO A 67 16.16 -2.57 -17.61
C PRO A 67 17.03 -3.84 -17.53
N GLN A 68 16.64 -4.91 -18.20
CA GLN A 68 17.57 -6.01 -18.45
C GLN A 68 18.36 -5.63 -19.69
N ASP A 69 19.67 -5.48 -19.54
CA ASP A 69 20.62 -5.25 -20.65
C ASP A 69 20.64 -6.45 -21.61
#